data_AF-A0AAW7VV24-F1
#
_entry.id   AF-A0AAW7VV24-F1
#
_cell.length_a   1.000
_cell.length_b   1.000
_cell.length_c   1.000
_cell.angle_alpha   90.00
_cell.angle_beta   90.00
_cell.angle_gamma   90.00
#
_symmetry.space_group_name_H-M   'P 1'
#
loop_
_entity.id
_entity.type
_entity.pdbx_description
1 polymer ?
#
loop_
_entity_poly.entity_id
_entity_poly.type
_entity_poly.pdbx_seq_one_letter_code
_entity_poly.pdbx_strand_id
1 'polypeptide(L)'
;MSRFIEKMPLYGGKDRGDAANVETFNELPVAVEFKDYGGRFLVGTWLTEVEIERLNLPNAIAGVVVAKRRGTTDPGRQVVFMTVDDLVALLSGKRPGKSS
;
A
#
# COMPACT_ATOMS: atom_id res chain seq x y z
N MET A 1 -0.24 -12.57 -18.74
CA MET A 1 -0.58 -12.24 -17.33
C MET A 1 -1.73 -11.27 -17.33
N SER A 2 -2.70 -11.45 -16.43
CA SER A 2 -3.79 -10.50 -16.20
C SER A 2 -3.21 -9.15 -15.77
N ARG A 3 -3.76 -8.04 -16.27
CA ARG A 3 -3.44 -6.67 -15.84
C ARG A 3 -4.48 -6.12 -14.86
N PHE A 4 -5.45 -6.94 -14.45
CA PHE A 4 -6.41 -6.53 -13.46
C PHE A 4 -5.76 -6.49 -12.08
N ILE A 5 -6.25 -5.59 -11.23
CA ILE A 5 -5.91 -5.59 -9.81
C ILE A 5 -6.62 -6.80 -9.18
N GLU A 6 -5.85 -7.64 -8.52
CA GLU A 6 -6.33 -8.91 -7.96
C GLU A 6 -5.85 -9.06 -6.52
N LYS A 7 -6.55 -9.87 -5.73
CA LYS A 7 -6.05 -10.25 -4.41
C LYS A 7 -4.74 -11.01 -4.58
N MET A 8 -3.69 -10.57 -3.89
CA MET A 8 -2.40 -11.24 -3.97
C MET A 8 -2.50 -12.62 -3.31
N PRO A 9 -2.11 -13.70 -4.00
CA PRO A 9 -2.14 -15.02 -3.41
C PRO A 9 -0.97 -15.20 -2.44
N LEU A 10 -1.20 -15.93 -1.34
CA LEU A 10 -0.23 -16.18 -0.25
C LEU A 10 0.98 -17.07 -0.66
N TYR A 11 1.31 -17.16 -1.95
CA TYR A 11 2.37 -18.04 -2.44
C TYR A 11 3.74 -17.36 -2.34
N GLY A 12 4.51 -17.75 -1.33
CA GLY A 12 5.89 -17.30 -1.12
C GLY A 12 6.24 -17.22 0.36
N GLY A 13 7.54 -17.25 0.69
CA GLY A 13 8.01 -17.15 2.08
C GLY A 13 8.03 -15.73 2.66
N LYS A 14 7.56 -14.73 1.92
CA LYS A 14 7.56 -13.32 2.31
C LYS A 14 6.24 -12.67 1.95
N ASP A 15 5.71 -11.88 2.87
CA ASP A 15 4.52 -11.06 2.66
C ASP A 15 4.85 -9.85 1.77
N ARG A 16 4.03 -9.59 0.77
CA ARG A 16 4.23 -8.54 -0.26
C ARG A 16 3.03 -7.59 -0.35
N GLY A 17 2.07 -7.71 0.57
CA GLY A 17 0.81 -7.00 0.60
C GLY A 17 -0.35 -7.78 0.01
N ASP A 18 -1.53 -7.18 0.07
CA ASP A 18 -2.80 -7.83 -0.21
C ASP A 18 -3.26 -7.74 -1.67
N ALA A 19 -2.67 -6.87 -2.48
CA ALA A 19 -3.08 -6.62 -3.87
C ALA A 19 -1.92 -6.81 -4.86
N ALA A 20 -2.19 -7.53 -5.95
CA ALA A 20 -1.30 -7.68 -7.09
C ALA A 20 -1.63 -6.66 -8.19
N ASN A 21 -0.62 -6.36 -9.03
CA ASN A 21 -0.72 -5.46 -10.19
C ASN A 21 -1.19 -4.03 -9.86
N VAL A 22 -0.90 -3.55 -8.64
CA VAL A 22 -1.10 -2.14 -8.30
C VAL A 22 0.17 -1.39 -8.67
N GLU A 23 0.03 -0.47 -9.62
CA GLU A 23 1.13 0.31 -10.17
C GLU A 23 0.75 1.78 -10.26
N THR A 24 1.75 2.65 -10.18
CA THR A 24 1.61 4.07 -10.49
C THR A 24 1.36 4.29 -12.00
N PHE A 25 1.07 5.54 -12.39
CA PHE A 25 0.89 5.91 -13.80
C PHE A 25 2.12 5.64 -14.68
N ASN A 26 3.31 5.51 -14.07
CA ASN A 26 4.57 5.21 -14.72
C ASN A 26 5.05 3.76 -14.47
N GLU A 27 4.12 2.84 -14.20
CA GLU A 27 4.36 1.39 -14.13
C GLU A 27 5.31 0.99 -12.98
N LEU A 28 5.35 1.77 -11.90
CA LEU A 28 6.11 1.41 -10.69
C LEU A 28 5.21 0.67 -9.69
N PRO A 29 5.59 -0.51 -9.19
CA PRO A 29 4.77 -1.27 -8.24
C PRO A 29 4.50 -0.53 -6.93
N VAL A 30 3.33 -0.77 -6.35
CA VAL A 30 2.91 -0.23 -5.05
C VAL A 30 2.46 -1.39 -4.16
N ALA A 31 3.01 -1.47 -2.95
CA ALA A 31 2.50 -2.40 -1.95
C ALA A 31 1.23 -1.84 -1.33
N VAL A 32 0.18 -2.65 -1.24
CA VAL A 32 -1.12 -2.25 -0.71
C VAL A 32 -1.52 -3.20 0.39
N GLU A 33 -1.89 -2.65 1.55
CA GLU A 33 -2.38 -3.39 2.69
C GLU A 33 -3.82 -2.98 3.02
N PHE A 34 -4.75 -3.94 3.12
CA PHE A 34 -6.15 -3.67 3.46
C PHE A 34 -6.41 -3.89 4.94
N LYS A 35 -6.97 -2.88 5.62
CA LYS A 35 -7.30 -2.97 7.05
C LYS A 35 -8.78 -2.82 7.32
N ASP A 36 -9.32 -3.68 8.17
CA ASP A 36 -10.63 -3.54 8.78
C ASP A 36 -10.49 -3.70 10.29
N TYR A 37 -10.73 -2.60 11.02
CA TYR A 37 -10.57 -2.58 12.48
C TYR A 37 -11.71 -1.81 13.16
N GLY A 38 -12.94 -2.00 12.65
CA GLY A 38 -14.15 -1.41 13.23
C GLY A 38 -14.16 0.12 13.24
N GLY A 39 -13.43 0.74 12.32
CA GLY A 39 -13.25 2.20 12.22
C GLY A 39 -12.24 2.82 13.18
N ARG A 40 -11.48 2.02 13.94
CA ARG A 40 -10.30 2.49 14.68
C ARG A 40 -9.11 2.48 13.75
N PHE A 41 -8.22 3.47 13.85
CA PHE A 41 -7.03 3.57 13.01
C PHE A 41 -5.76 3.38 13.83
N LEU A 42 -5.01 2.32 13.55
CA LEU A 42 -3.70 2.03 14.17
C LEU A 42 -2.58 2.43 13.21
N VAL A 43 -2.56 3.71 12.84
CA VAL A 43 -1.78 4.22 11.70
C VAL A 43 -0.30 3.83 11.79
N GLY A 44 0.36 4.00 12.93
CA GLY A 44 1.80 3.68 13.08
C GLY A 44 2.13 2.19 12.88
N THR A 45 1.29 1.30 13.42
CA THR A 45 1.45 -0.15 13.24
C THR A 45 1.30 -0.53 11.78
N TRP A 46 0.24 -0.05 11.12
CA TRP A 46 -0.05 -0.42 9.73
C TRP A 46 0.96 0.18 8.74
N LEU A 47 1.49 1.38 9.02
CA LEU A 47 2.59 1.94 8.23
C LEU A 47 3.89 1.12 8.35
N THR A 48 4.13 0.51 9.52
CA THR A 48 5.29 -0.37 9.71
C THR A 48 5.13 -1.68 8.93
N GLU A 49 3.93 -2.26 8.95
CA GLU A 49 3.59 -3.48 8.21
C GLU A 49 3.75 -3.27 6.69
N VAL A 50 3.12 -2.24 6.13
CA VAL A 50 3.17 -1.99 4.68
C VAL A 50 4.56 -1.62 4.18
N GLU A 51 5.42 -1.03 5.01
CA GLU A 51 6.83 -0.77 4.65
C GLU A 51 7.62 -2.08 4.52
N ILE A 52 7.34 -3.07 5.37
CA ILE A 52 7.94 -4.41 5.26
C ILE A 52 7.50 -5.07 3.95
N GLU A 53 6.21 -4.99 3.63
CA GLU A 53 5.65 -5.52 2.38
C GLU A 53 6.23 -4.82 1.15
N ARG A 54 6.35 -3.48 1.18
CA ARG A 54 7.01 -2.69 0.12
C ARG A 54 8.45 -3.16 -0.09
N LEU A 55 9.20 -3.40 0.97
CA LEU A 55 10.58 -3.92 0.87
C LEU A 55 10.64 -5.35 0.32
N ASN A 56 9.59 -6.14 0.50
CA ASN A 56 9.49 -7.50 -0.02
C ASN A 56 8.97 -7.58 -1.47
N LEU A 57 8.25 -6.55 -1.93
CA LEU A 57 7.73 -6.42 -3.28
C LEU A 57 8.80 -5.82 -4.22
N PRO A 58 9.27 -6.57 -5.24
CA PRO A 58 10.33 -6.08 -6.13
C PRO A 58 9.98 -4.75 -6.79
N ASN A 59 10.91 -3.80 -6.72
CA ASN A 59 10.82 -2.46 -7.31
C ASN A 59 9.68 -1.57 -6.76
N ALA A 60 9.05 -1.93 -5.64
CA ALA A 60 7.96 -1.14 -5.12
C ALA A 60 8.39 0.25 -4.66
N ILE A 61 7.75 1.28 -5.23
CA ILE A 61 8.10 2.69 -5.02
C ILE A 61 7.50 3.27 -3.74
N ALA A 62 6.33 2.76 -3.34
CA ALA A 62 5.55 3.23 -2.20
C ALA A 62 4.76 2.08 -1.54
N GLY A 63 4.47 2.24 -0.24
CA GLY A 63 3.53 1.41 0.51
C GLY A 63 2.28 2.22 0.89
N VAL A 64 1.10 1.62 0.76
CA VAL A 64 -0.19 2.28 0.98
C VAL A 64 -1.12 1.39 1.80
N VAL A 65 -1.71 1.94 2.86
CA VAL A 65 -2.75 1.27 3.63
C VAL A 65 -4.12 1.77 3.18
N VAL A 66 -5.04 0.87 2.85
CA VAL A 66 -6.45 1.18 2.61
C VAL A 66 -7.26 0.63 3.79
N ALA A 67 -7.84 1.51 4.60
CA ALA A 67 -8.54 1.11 5.81
C ALA A 67 -10.04 1.42 5.77
N LYS A 68 -10.85 0.49 6.30
CA LYS A 68 -12.29 0.69 6.41
C LYS A 68 -12.65 1.77 7.41
N ARG A 69 -13.39 2.77 6.94
CA ARG A 69 -14.01 3.84 7.72
C ARG A 69 -15.39 3.38 8.22
N ARG A 70 -15.68 3.63 9.49
CA ARG A 70 -17.01 3.38 10.04
C ARG A 70 -18.05 4.36 9.47
N GLY A 71 -19.25 3.83 9.21
CA GLY A 71 -20.41 4.61 8.74
C GLY A 71 -20.56 4.70 7.23
N THR A 72 -19.75 3.97 6.46
CA THR A 72 -19.91 3.87 5.00
C THR A 72 -19.42 2.51 4.48
N THR A 73 -20.15 1.92 3.54
CA THR A 73 -19.71 0.76 2.75
C THR A 73 -19.25 1.14 1.36
N ASP A 74 -19.42 2.41 0.96
CA ASP A 74 -18.95 2.95 -0.30
C ASP A 74 -17.41 2.85 -0.37
N PRO A 75 -16.84 2.09 -1.32
CA PRO A 75 -15.40 1.94 -1.48
C PRO A 75 -14.67 3.27 -1.70
N GLY A 76 -15.28 4.23 -2.40
CA GLY A 76 -14.68 5.54 -2.69
C GLY A 76 -14.59 6.46 -1.47
N ARG A 77 -15.21 6.08 -0.35
CA ARG A 77 -15.26 6.86 0.90
C ARG A 77 -14.46 6.23 2.04
N GLN A 78 -13.71 5.17 1.75
CA GLN A 78 -12.73 4.61 2.68
C GLN A 78 -11.51 5.53 2.79
N VAL A 79 -10.60 5.22 3.72
CA VAL A 79 -9.43 6.09 3.97
C VAL A 79 -8.15 5.42 3.55
N VAL A 80 -7.19 6.25 3.16
CA VAL A 80 -5.85 5.83 2.74
C VAL A 80 -4.83 6.46 3.68
N PHE A 81 -3.87 5.66 4.15
CA PHE A 81 -2.73 6.14 4.93
C PHE A 81 -1.43 5.81 4.21
N MET A 82 -0.49 6.75 4.24
CA MET A 82 0.88 6.59 3.76
C MET A 82 1.77 7.64 4.44
N THR A 83 3.08 7.43 4.43
CA THR A 83 4.01 8.49 4.86
C THR A 83 4.08 9.61 3.82
N VAL A 84 4.62 10.76 4.19
CA VAL A 84 4.88 11.84 3.21
C VAL A 84 5.88 11.39 2.16
N ASP A 85 6.89 10.59 2.53
CA ASP A 85 7.87 10.05 1.57
C ASP A 85 7.21 9.13 0.54
N ASP A 86 6.26 8.28 0.98
CA ASP A 86 5.48 7.43 0.06
C ASP A 86 4.60 8.27 -0.87
N LEU A 87 3.98 9.35 -0.38
CA LEU A 87 3.21 10.26 -1.21
C LEU A 87 4.09 10.94 -2.27
N VAL A 88 5.27 11.44 -1.88
CA VAL A 88 6.23 12.03 -2.81
C VAL A 88 6.68 10.99 -3.83
N ALA A 89 6.95 9.76 -3.40
CA ALA A 89 7.34 8.66 -4.27
C ALA A 89 6.25 8.31 -5.30
N LEU A 90 4.99 8.26 -4.86
CA LEU A 90 3.82 8.01 -5.69
C LEU A 90 3.62 9.09 -6.78
N LEU A 91 3.78 10.36 -6.40
CA LEU A 91 3.54 11.50 -7.29
C LEU A 91 4.70 11.76 -8.26
N SER A 92 5.93 11.56 -7.81
CA SER A 92 7.13 11.93 -8.58
C SER A 92 7.79 10.75 -9.29
N GLY A 93 7.44 9.52 -8.94
CA GLY A 93 8.16 8.31 -9.35
C GLY A 93 9.56 8.20 -8.75
N LYS A 94 9.90 9.03 -7.75
CA LYS A 94 11.20 9.05 -7.08
C LYS A 94 11.01 9.04 -5.57
N ARG A 95 11.54 8.01 -4.90
CA ARG A 95 11.51 7.97 -3.44
C ARG A 95 12.54 8.96 -2.87
N PRO A 96 12.15 9.88 -1.96
CA PRO A 96 13.11 10.71 -1.24
C PRO A 96 14.17 9.84 -0.57
N GLY A 97 15.44 10.23 -0.69
CA GLY A 97 16.49 9.67 0.16
C GLY A 97 16.22 10.09 1.61
N LYS A 98 16.58 9.26 2.59
CA LYS A 98 16.58 9.71 3.99
C LYS A 98 17.45 10.96 4.06
N SER A 99 16.85 12.10 4.40
CA SER A 99 17.62 13.25 4.87
C SER A 99 18.22 12.79 6.20
N SER A 100 19.51 12.48 6.18
CA SER A 100 20.31 12.12 7.34
C SER A 100 20.30 13.23 8.39
#